data_AF-A0A831VAI5-F1
#
_entry.id   AF-A0A831VAI5-F1
#
_cell.length_a   1.000
_cell.length_b   1.000
_cell.length_c   1.000
_cell.angle_alpha   90.00
_cell.angle_beta   90.00
_cell.angle_gamma   90.00
#
_symmetry.space_group_name_H-M   'P 1'
#
loop_
_entity.id
_entity.type
_entity.pdbx_description
1 polymer ?
#
loop_
_entity_poly.entity_id
_entity_poly.type
_entity_poly.pdbx_seq_one_letter_code
_entity_poly.pdbx_strand_id
1 'polypeptide(L)'
;MCELYWRLLEMGVEVLGGPAGWAKAFGCNLHLGCECDVVVAELDAHKIPNYPCVWTIDGVGFSRRRVWIGGIPHISLDDLPRVKSPYTQAVLNCIKDELRRRAGGGRPRPGI
;
A
#
# COMPACT_ATOMS: atom_id res chain seq x y z
N MET A 1 -4.69 8.47 -12.00
CA MET A 1 -4.87 6.99 -12.00
C MET A 1 -3.48 6.39 -11.98
N CYS A 2 -3.23 5.25 -11.30
CA CYS A 2 -1.87 4.74 -11.15
C CYS A 2 -1.35 4.08 -12.44
N GLU A 3 -0.87 4.87 -13.39
CA GLU A 3 -0.37 4.37 -14.69
C GLU A 3 0.79 3.37 -14.55
N LEU A 4 1.62 3.53 -13.51
CA LEU A 4 2.74 2.63 -13.24
C LEU A 4 2.29 1.19 -12.98
N TYR A 5 1.15 1.01 -12.29
CA TYR A 5 0.58 -0.31 -12.03
C TYR A 5 0.25 -1.04 -13.34
N TRP A 6 -0.45 -0.37 -14.27
CA TRP A 6 -0.87 -0.97 -15.53
C TRP A 6 0.31 -1.34 -16.42
N ARG A 7 1.31 -0.46 -16.51
CA ARG A 7 2.53 -0.74 -17.30
C ARG A 7 3.27 -1.98 -16.81
N LEU A 8 3.45 -2.12 -15.49
CA LEU A 8 4.13 -3.30 -14.93
C LEU A 8 3.29 -4.58 -15.12
N LEU A 9 1.97 -4.47 -15.03
CA LEU A 9 1.07 -5.58 -15.30
C LEU A 9 1.18 -6.05 -16.76
N GLU A 10 1.23 -5.13 -17.72
CA GLU A 10 1.43 -5.42 -19.14
C GLU A 10 2.79 -6.07 -19.44
N MET A 11 3.81 -5.79 -18.63
CA MET A 11 5.11 -6.45 -18.69
C MET A 11 5.10 -7.87 -18.08
N GLY A 12 3.96 -8.34 -17.57
CA GLY A 12 3.83 -9.65 -16.91
C GLY A 12 4.48 -9.69 -15.52
N VAL A 13 4.71 -8.53 -14.90
CA VAL A 13 5.22 -8.44 -13.52
C VAL A 13 4.05 -8.57 -12.55
N GLU A 14 4.20 -9.42 -11.53
CA GLU A 14 3.25 -9.45 -10.42
C GLU A 14 3.34 -8.12 -9.66
N VAL A 15 2.27 -7.34 -9.70
CA VAL A 15 2.24 -5.98 -9.16
C VAL A 15 0.96 -5.71 -8.38
N LEU A 16 1.06 -4.91 -7.31
CA LEU A 16 -0.07 -4.32 -6.58
C LEU A 16 0.22 -2.86 -6.26
N GLY A 17 -0.81 -2.06 -5.98
CA GLY A 17 -0.66 -0.74 -5.37
C GLY A 17 0.00 -0.83 -3.99
N GLY A 18 0.89 0.13 -3.71
CA GLY A 18 1.72 0.13 -2.51
C GLY A 18 1.16 0.90 -1.30
N PRO A 19 2.03 1.21 -0.33
CA PRO A 19 1.68 1.95 0.88
C PRO A 19 0.91 3.27 0.64
N ALA A 20 1.13 3.97 -0.47
CA ALA A 20 0.47 5.26 -0.71
C ALA A 20 -1.05 5.12 -0.91
N GLY A 21 -1.52 4.01 -1.48
CA GLY A 21 -2.96 3.76 -1.62
C GLY A 21 -3.64 3.61 -0.26
N TRP A 22 -2.97 2.95 0.69
CA TRP A 22 -3.41 2.86 2.08
C TRP A 22 -3.39 4.21 2.78
N ALA A 23 -2.31 4.99 2.60
CA ALA A 23 -2.20 6.34 3.15
C ALA A 23 -3.39 7.21 2.70
N LYS A 24 -3.71 7.20 1.41
CA LYS A 24 -4.86 7.93 0.86
C LYS A 24 -6.19 7.46 1.44
N ALA A 25 -6.40 6.14 1.57
CA ALA A 25 -7.64 5.58 2.09
C ALA A 25 -7.90 5.93 3.57
N PHE A 26 -6.84 6.16 4.35
CA PHE A 26 -6.92 6.49 5.78
C PHE A 26 -6.63 7.96 6.08
N GLY A 27 -6.44 8.81 5.07
CA GLY A 27 -6.16 10.24 5.25
C GLY A 27 -4.79 10.53 5.85
N CYS A 28 -3.82 9.63 5.69
CA CYS A 28 -2.46 9.78 6.17
C CYS A 28 -1.70 10.80 5.29
N ASN A 29 -1.01 11.74 5.92
CA ASN A 29 -0.14 12.66 5.19
C ASN A 29 1.16 11.95 4.82
N LEU A 30 1.37 11.71 3.52
CA LEU A 30 2.56 11.05 2.98
C LEU A 30 3.14 11.90 1.86
N HIS A 31 4.41 12.29 1.99
CA HIS A 31 5.12 13.01 0.94
C HIS A 31 5.77 12.01 -0.01
N LEU A 32 5.01 11.60 -1.02
CA LEU A 32 5.49 10.77 -2.12
C LEU A 32 5.86 11.66 -3.31
N GLY A 33 7.02 11.44 -3.91
CA GLY A 33 7.44 12.14 -5.14
C GLY A 33 6.71 11.70 -6.41
N CYS A 34 5.74 10.78 -6.29
CA CYS A 34 4.97 10.19 -7.39
C CYS A 34 3.47 10.29 -7.10
N GLU A 35 2.64 10.14 -8.14
CA GLU A 35 1.18 10.07 -7.97
C GLU A 35 0.74 8.83 -7.20
N CYS A 36 1.45 7.71 -7.39
CA CYS A 36 1.20 6.44 -6.72
C CYS A 36 2.52 5.69 -6.51
N ASP A 37 2.46 4.66 -5.68
CA ASP A 37 3.51 3.65 -5.57
C ASP A 37 2.95 2.25 -5.82
N VAL A 38 3.86 1.34 -6.12
CA VAL A 38 3.55 -0.05 -6.42
C VAL A 38 4.49 -0.99 -5.68
N VAL A 39 4.04 -2.22 -5.51
CA VAL A 39 4.79 -3.31 -4.89
C VAL A 39 4.93 -4.43 -5.90
N VAL A 40 6.16 -4.92 -6.04
CA VAL A 40 6.53 -6.05 -6.91
C VAL A 40 7.30 -7.10 -6.12
N ALA A 41 7.37 -8.32 -6.63
CA ALA A 41 8.25 -9.33 -6.05
C ALA A 41 9.73 -8.91 -6.22
N GLU A 42 10.54 -9.09 -5.18
CA GLU A 42 11.97 -8.73 -5.24
C GLU A 42 12.72 -9.46 -6.35
N LEU A 43 12.36 -10.73 -6.62
CA LEU A 43 12.94 -11.49 -7.72
C LEU A 43 12.66 -10.88 -9.11
N ASP A 44 11.61 -10.07 -9.25
CA ASP A 44 11.24 -9.43 -10.51
C ASP A 44 11.81 -8.00 -10.62
N ALA A 45 12.48 -7.49 -9.58
CA ALA A 45 13.03 -6.13 -9.57
C ALA A 45 14.01 -5.89 -10.73
N HIS A 46 14.75 -6.92 -11.17
CA HIS A 46 15.67 -6.84 -12.30
C HIS A 46 14.98 -6.59 -13.66
N LYS A 47 13.68 -6.89 -13.77
CA LYS A 47 12.88 -6.66 -14.99
C LYS A 47 12.40 -5.21 -15.10
N ILE A 48 12.53 -4.45 -14.01
CA ILE A 48 11.92 -3.15 -13.85
C ILE A 48 12.99 -2.09 -14.14
N PRO A 49 12.84 -1.29 -15.21
CA PRO A 49 13.68 -0.12 -15.39
C PRO A 49 13.57 0.75 -14.15
N ASN A 50 14.65 1.45 -13.78
CA ASN A 50 14.77 2.15 -12.50
C ASN A 50 13.66 3.21 -12.26
N TYR A 51 12.47 2.74 -11.85
CA TYR A 51 11.27 3.55 -11.72
C TYR A 51 11.18 4.06 -10.28
N PRO A 52 10.95 5.37 -10.09
CA PRO A 52 10.65 5.87 -8.77
C PRO A 52 9.34 5.24 -8.26
N CYS A 53 9.25 5.06 -6.94
CA CYS A 53 8.04 4.57 -6.27
C CYS A 53 7.65 3.11 -6.60
N VAL A 54 8.63 2.29 -7.00
CA VAL A 54 8.52 0.83 -7.00
C VAL A 54 9.17 0.28 -5.74
N TRP A 55 8.40 -0.43 -4.93
CA TRP A 55 8.87 -1.12 -3.74
C TRP A 55 8.86 -2.62 -3.93
N THR A 56 9.67 -3.33 -3.16
CA THR A 56 9.76 -4.80 -3.26
C THR A 56 9.14 -5.50 -2.06
N ILE A 57 8.69 -6.73 -2.27
CA ILE A 57 8.29 -7.66 -1.22
C ILE A 57 8.95 -9.02 -1.45
N ASP A 58 9.27 -9.71 -0.35
CA ASP A 58 9.83 -11.06 -0.41
C ASP A 58 8.76 -12.06 -0.86
N GLY A 59 9.04 -12.77 -1.95
CA GLY A 59 8.22 -13.87 -2.46
C GLY A 59 7.13 -13.49 -3.46
N VAL A 60 6.72 -14.47 -4.27
CA VAL A 60 5.63 -14.36 -5.27
C VAL A 60 4.27 -14.72 -4.69
N GLY A 61 3.21 -14.43 -5.44
CA GLY A 61 1.83 -14.80 -5.15
C GLY A 61 1.12 -13.88 -4.16
N PHE A 62 1.75 -12.77 -3.76
CA PHE A 62 1.15 -11.78 -2.87
C PHE A 62 -0.09 -11.10 -3.48
N SER A 63 -0.18 -11.03 -4.82
CA SER A 63 -1.36 -10.55 -5.57
C SER A 63 -2.63 -11.36 -5.33
N ARG A 64 -2.52 -12.60 -4.84
CA ARG A 64 -3.67 -13.44 -4.48
C ARG A 64 -4.39 -12.97 -3.22
N ARG A 65 -3.71 -12.21 -2.35
CA ARG A 65 -4.27 -11.62 -1.12
C ARG A 65 -4.62 -10.15 -1.27
N ARG A 66 -4.71 -9.65 -2.51
CA ARG A 66 -4.99 -8.24 -2.79
C ARG A 66 -6.25 -7.74 -2.09
N VAL A 67 -6.23 -6.46 -1.74
CA VAL A 67 -7.42 -5.72 -1.36
C VAL A 67 -7.76 -4.68 -2.42
N TRP A 68 -9.01 -4.30 -2.56
CA TRP A 68 -9.44 -3.31 -3.56
C TRP A 68 -9.62 -1.95 -2.90
N ILE A 69 -8.86 -0.95 -3.37
CA ILE A 69 -8.94 0.44 -2.92
C ILE A 69 -9.12 1.31 -4.16
N GLY A 70 -10.24 2.03 -4.25
CA GLY A 70 -10.50 2.95 -5.37
C GLY A 70 -10.45 2.29 -6.75
N GLY A 71 -10.86 1.02 -6.85
CA GLY A 71 -10.87 0.25 -8.11
C GLY A 71 -9.52 -0.33 -8.54
N ILE A 72 -8.44 -0.14 -7.76
CA ILE A 72 -7.11 -0.69 -8.04
C ILE A 72 -6.78 -1.73 -6.95
N PRO A 73 -6.15 -2.86 -7.30
CA PRO A 73 -5.73 -3.85 -6.32
C PRO A 73 -4.44 -3.41 -5.60
N HIS A 74 -4.44 -3.50 -4.27
CA HIS A 74 -3.36 -3.06 -3.40
C HIS A 74 -2.86 -4.20 -2.51
N ILE A 75 -1.62 -4.03 -2.01
CA ILE A 75 -1.01 -4.92 -1.03
C ILE A 75 -1.93 -5.08 0.19
N SER A 76 -2.06 -6.30 0.70
CA SER A 76 -2.88 -6.58 1.87
C SER A 76 -2.30 -5.93 3.13
N LEU A 77 -3.10 -5.71 4.18
CA LEU A 77 -2.57 -5.26 5.47
C LEU A 77 -1.63 -6.28 6.12
N ASP A 78 -1.84 -7.58 5.85
CA ASP A 78 -0.99 -8.65 6.38
C ASP A 78 0.38 -8.66 5.70
N ASP A 79 0.44 -8.31 4.41
CA ASP A 79 1.69 -8.25 3.65
C ASP A 79 2.36 -6.88 3.68
N LEU A 80 1.63 -5.80 3.99
CA LEU A 80 2.17 -4.44 4.04
C LEU A 80 3.44 -4.32 4.92
N PRO A 81 3.56 -4.93 6.11
CA PRO A 81 4.79 -4.89 6.91
C PRO A 81 6.03 -5.51 6.24
N ARG A 82 5.83 -6.36 5.22
CA ARG A 82 6.91 -7.03 4.49
C ARG A 82 7.40 -6.23 3.29
N VAL A 83 6.74 -5.11 2.97
CA VAL A 83 7.12 -4.24 1.85
C VAL A 83 8.35 -3.41 2.23
N LYS A 84 9.42 -3.56 1.45
CA LYS A 84 10.68 -2.81 1.55
C LYS A 84 10.50 -1.40 0.96
N SER A 85 9.85 -0.54 1.73
CA SER A 85 9.59 0.87 1.39
C SER A 85 9.92 1.75 2.59
N PRO A 86 10.49 2.95 2.38
CA PRO A 86 10.70 3.92 3.46
C PRO A 86 9.39 4.40 4.10
N TYR A 87 8.25 4.17 3.43
CA TYR A 87 6.94 4.66 3.86
C TYR A 87 6.12 3.65 4.67
N THR A 88 6.45 2.35 4.60
CA THR A 88 5.67 1.25 5.20
C THR A 88 5.33 1.50 6.67
N GLN A 89 6.33 1.80 7.49
CA GLN A 89 6.13 1.94 8.94
C GLN A 89 5.26 3.17 9.28
N ALA A 90 5.47 4.28 8.58
CA ALA A 90 4.68 5.50 8.78
C ALA A 90 3.20 5.26 8.42
N VAL A 91 2.94 4.57 7.32
CA VAL A 91 1.58 4.22 6.89
C VAL A 91 0.91 3.27 7.89
N LEU A 92 1.61 2.24 8.36
CA LEU A 92 1.08 1.31 9.36
C LEU A 92 0.73 2.02 10.68
N ASN A 93 1.57 2.94 11.14
CA ASN A 93 1.31 3.72 12.35
C ASN A 93 0.07 4.60 12.17
N CYS A 94 -0.03 5.30 11.05
CA CYS A 94 -1.20 6.13 10.76
C CYS A 94 -2.50 5.31 10.71
N ILE A 95 -2.52 4.16 10.03
CA ILE A 95 -3.70 3.29 10.00
C ILE A 95 -4.11 2.89 11.42
N LYS A 96 -3.15 2.48 12.26
CA LYS A 96 -3.43 2.10 13.66
C LYS A 96 -4.05 3.25 14.45
N ASP A 97 -3.50 4.45 14.32
CA ASP A 97 -4.00 5.62 15.05
C ASP A 97 -5.39 6.05 14.56
N GLU A 98 -5.63 5.99 13.26
CA GLU A 98 -6.94 6.26 12.67
C GLU A 98 -8.00 5.23 13.11
N LEU A 99 -7.65 3.94 13.15
CA LEU A 99 -8.53 2.90 13.67
C LEU A 99 -8.85 3.10 15.16
N ARG A 100 -7.86 3.46 15.98
CA ARG A 100 -8.06 3.79 17.41
C ARG A 100 -9.00 4.99 17.57
N ARG A 101 -8.80 6.04 16.78
CA ARG A 101 -9.65 7.23 16.79
C ARG A 101 -11.10 6.90 16.45
N ARG A 102 -11.32 6.09 15.42
CA ARG A 102 -12.67 5.62 15.02
C ARG A 102 -13.32 4.76 16.10
N ALA A 103 -12.56 3.85 16.72
CA ALA A 103 -13.06 3.02 17.82
C ALA A 103 -13.40 3.84 19.07
N GLY A 104 -12.59 4.86 19.39
CA GLY A 104 -12.79 5.75 20.54
C GLY A 104 -13.94 6.74 20.39
N GLY A 105 -14.34 7.08 19.15
CA GLY A 105 -15.47 7.97 18.87
C GLY A 105 -16.86 7.32 18.89
N GLY A 106 -16.95 6.00 19.16
CA GLY A 106 -18.16 5.20 18.96
C GLY A 106 -18.99 4.85 20.20
N ARG A 107 -18.73 5.41 21.38
CA ARG A 107 -19.65 5.25 22.54
C ARG A 107 -19.98 6.62 23.16
N PRO A 108 -21.26 7.04 23.16
CA PRO A 108 -21.72 7.96 24.20
C PRO A 108 -21.42 7.27 25.53
N ARG A 109 -20.65 7.92 26.41
CA ARG A 109 -20.60 7.50 27.81
C ARG A 109 -22.04 7.58 28.33
N PRO A 110 -22.60 6.54 28.99
CA PRO A 110 -23.83 6.71 29.75
C PRO A 110 -23.56 7.84 30.74
N GLY A 111 -24.38 8.89 30.69
CA GLY A 111 -24.28 10.03 31.58
C GLY A 111 -24.30 9.58 33.03
N ILE A 112 -23.46 10.24 33.83
CA ILE A 112 -23.50 10.23 35.30
C ILE A 112 -24.64 11.15 35.72
#